data_AF-A0A401GFP2-F1
#
_entry.id   AF-A0A401GFP2-F1
#
_cell.length_a   1.000
_cell.length_b   1.000
_cell.length_c   1.000
_cell.angle_alpha   90.00
_cell.angle_beta   90.00
_cell.angle_gamma   90.00
#
_symmetry.space_group_name_H-M   'P 1'
#
loop_
_entity.id
_entity.type
_entity.pdbx_description
1 polymer ?
#
loop_
_entity_poly.entity_id
_entity_poly.type
_entity_poly.pdbx_seq_one_letter_code
_entity_poly.pdbx_strand_id
1 'polypeptide(L)'
;MSWSGFKKSMNRAGTSLLQKTGQIERTVDRDFADEETKYKTFEKECQQLLKDSKGYLDAMRAMTSAQSRLAETIDVFYGAADHNSEGAMAAHAYKRAVDDLDTGVGRELDAPYRTTVMEPLGKMNAYFPVVNEHISKRNKKLLDYDSARSKMNKLIAKPSEDPTKLPKAQQEHDDAKEVFDMLNEQLIAELPQLLDLRIPFFDPSFEAMIRMQCKFAEEGYEKLGGVQRYFADNVRDDYAAGQLDAQVEGVLQEMKELTICGAS
;
A
#
# COMPACT_ATOMS: atom_id res chain seq x y z
N MET A 1 6.18 31.45 -10.06
CA MET A 1 7.16 31.05 -11.11
C MET A 1 7.85 32.29 -11.64
N SER A 2 9.17 32.31 -11.74
CA SER A 2 9.92 33.46 -12.30
C SER A 2 9.96 33.42 -13.83
N TRP A 3 10.07 34.59 -14.47
CA TRP A 3 10.22 34.74 -15.93
C TRP A 3 11.37 33.90 -16.51
N SER A 4 12.49 33.82 -15.78
CA SER A 4 13.63 32.98 -16.12
C SER A 4 13.29 31.48 -16.11
N GLY A 5 12.48 31.04 -15.14
CA GLY A 5 11.99 29.65 -15.08
C GLY A 5 11.07 29.30 -16.26
N PHE A 6 10.17 30.21 -16.64
CA PHE A 6 9.29 30.03 -17.81
C PHE A 6 10.09 29.88 -19.11
N LYS A 7 11.08 30.76 -19.34
CA LYS A 7 11.97 30.70 -20.51
C LYS A 7 12.74 29.38 -20.59
N LYS A 8 13.27 28.88 -19.46
CA LYS A 8 13.96 27.57 -19.41
C LYS A 8 13.02 26.42 -19.75
N SER A 9 11.79 26.44 -19.25
CA SER A 9 10.79 25.40 -19.56
C SER A 9 10.45 25.35 -21.05
N MET A 10 10.26 26.50 -21.71
CA MET A 10 10.02 26.54 -23.16
C MET A 10 11.21 26.00 -23.95
N ASN A 11 12.45 26.36 -23.59
CA ASN A 11 13.65 25.86 -24.25
C ASN A 11 13.79 24.32 -24.12
N ARG A 12 13.46 23.77 -22.95
CA ARG A 12 13.48 22.32 -22.72
C ARG A 12 12.41 21.59 -23.53
N ALA A 13 11.21 22.15 -23.63
CA ALA A 13 10.15 21.62 -24.48
C ALA A 13 10.58 21.57 -25.96
N GLY A 14 11.21 22.64 -26.45
CA GLY A 14 11.81 22.67 -27.79
C GLY A 14 12.90 21.61 -27.97
N THR A 15 13.80 21.45 -27.00
CA THR A 15 14.88 20.44 -27.06
C THR A 15 14.30 19.02 -27.12
N SER A 16 13.30 18.70 -26.31
CA SER A 16 12.65 17.39 -26.33
C SER A 16 11.99 17.07 -27.68
N LEU A 17 11.34 18.05 -28.31
CA LEU A 17 10.79 17.88 -29.66
C LEU A 17 11.88 17.59 -30.69
N LEU A 18 12.99 18.34 -30.64
CA LEU A 18 14.12 18.16 -31.57
C LEU A 18 14.82 16.81 -31.40
N GLN A 19 14.89 16.28 -30.18
CA GLN A 19 15.37 14.91 -29.94
C GLN A 19 14.45 13.87 -30.55
N LYS A 20 13.12 14.02 -30.39
CA LYS A 20 12.13 13.10 -30.97
C LYS A 20 12.13 13.10 -32.49
N THR A 21 12.49 14.21 -33.12
CA THR A 21 12.62 14.33 -34.59
C THR A 21 14.01 13.96 -35.12
N GLY A 22 14.95 13.55 -34.24
CA GLY A 22 16.31 13.17 -34.62
C GLY A 22 17.22 14.35 -34.99
N GLN A 23 16.77 15.60 -34.79
CA GLN A 23 17.54 16.80 -35.11
C GLN A 23 18.60 17.14 -34.06
N ILE A 24 18.48 16.58 -32.86
CA ILE A 24 19.46 16.68 -31.78
C ILE A 24 19.72 15.29 -31.22
N GLU A 25 21.00 14.97 -31.00
CA GLU A 25 21.44 13.72 -30.38
C GLU A 25 21.00 13.66 -28.92
N ARG A 26 20.36 12.54 -28.55
CA ARG A 26 19.83 12.30 -27.20
C ARG A 26 20.82 11.47 -26.40
N THR A 27 21.13 11.92 -25.20
CA THR A 27 21.91 11.09 -24.27
C THR A 27 21.08 9.92 -23.76
N VAL A 28 21.64 8.72 -23.83
CA VAL A 28 21.05 7.47 -23.34
C VAL A 28 21.86 7.02 -22.12
N ASP A 29 21.23 7.06 -20.96
CA ASP A 29 21.82 6.64 -19.69
C ASP A 29 21.11 5.36 -19.24
N ARG A 30 21.75 4.21 -19.48
CA ARG A 30 21.18 2.89 -19.18
C ARG A 30 21.19 2.60 -17.69
N ASP A 31 22.29 2.93 -17.01
CA ASP A 31 22.47 2.67 -15.59
C ASP A 31 21.40 3.41 -14.78
N PHE A 32 21.18 4.70 -15.07
CA PHE A 32 20.09 5.44 -14.43
C PHE A 32 18.70 4.87 -14.77
N ALA A 33 18.47 4.47 -16.03
CA ALA A 33 17.15 3.97 -16.45
C ALA A 33 16.79 2.65 -15.76
N ASP A 34 17.76 1.77 -15.53
CA ASP A 34 17.57 0.52 -14.83
C ASP A 34 17.22 0.77 -13.35
N GLU A 35 17.94 1.67 -12.68
CA GLU A 35 17.65 2.02 -11.29
C GLU A 35 16.34 2.81 -11.11
N GLU A 36 16.03 3.72 -12.05
CA GLU A 36 14.74 4.43 -12.06
C GLU A 36 13.56 3.43 -12.21
N THR A 37 13.71 2.41 -13.04
CA THR A 37 12.69 1.39 -13.24
C THR A 37 12.43 0.59 -11.95
N LYS A 38 13.48 0.15 -11.27
CA LYS A 38 13.34 -0.56 -9.98
C LYS A 38 12.72 0.34 -8.91
N TYR A 39 13.18 1.58 -8.81
CA TYR A 39 12.61 2.58 -7.90
C TYR A 39 11.12 2.82 -8.17
N LYS A 40 10.71 2.95 -9.43
CA LYS A 40 9.30 3.17 -9.80
C LYS A 40 8.40 2.00 -9.44
N THR A 41 8.89 0.77 -9.61
CA THR A 41 8.20 -0.44 -9.14
C THR A 41 8.04 -0.41 -7.62
N PHE A 42 9.12 -0.13 -6.89
CA PHE A 42 9.09 -0.01 -5.43
C PHE A 42 8.12 1.06 -4.92
N GLU A 43 8.14 2.26 -5.50
CA GLU A 43 7.21 3.35 -5.19
C GLU A 43 5.75 2.88 -5.35
N LYS A 44 5.44 2.26 -6.49
CA LYS A 44 4.09 1.76 -6.79
C LYS A 44 3.65 0.68 -5.80
N GLU A 45 4.53 -0.26 -5.49
CA GLU A 45 4.25 -1.34 -4.55
C GLU A 45 4.01 -0.81 -3.12
N CYS A 46 4.79 0.15 -2.65
CA CYS A 46 4.57 0.79 -1.35
C CYS A 46 3.27 1.59 -1.28
N GLN A 47 2.89 2.28 -2.35
CA GLN A 47 1.61 3.00 -2.42
C GLN A 47 0.42 2.03 -2.39
N GLN A 48 0.54 0.94 -3.15
CA GLN A 48 -0.48 -0.11 -3.19
C GLN A 48 -0.58 -0.81 -1.82
N LEU A 49 0.55 -1.13 -1.19
CA LEU A 49 0.59 -1.76 0.12
C LEU A 49 -0.06 -0.89 1.21
N LEU A 50 0.13 0.43 1.19
CA LEU A 50 -0.55 1.35 2.10
C LEU A 50 -2.08 1.33 1.89
N LYS A 51 -2.52 1.31 0.63
CA LYS A 51 -3.94 1.23 0.28
C LYS A 51 -4.57 -0.08 0.77
N ASP A 52 -3.89 -1.19 0.52
CA ASP A 52 -4.38 -2.52 0.90
C ASP A 52 -4.36 -2.71 2.42
N SER A 53 -3.35 -2.18 3.12
CA SER A 53 -3.29 -2.18 4.59
C SER A 53 -4.44 -1.39 5.20
N LYS A 54 -4.80 -0.24 4.62
CA LYS A 54 -5.99 0.50 5.02
C LYS A 54 -7.26 -0.31 4.77
N GLY A 55 -7.39 -0.90 3.59
CA GLY A 55 -8.54 -1.73 3.22
C GLY A 55 -8.73 -2.91 4.16
N TYR A 56 -7.64 -3.57 4.55
CA TYR A 56 -7.65 -4.64 5.55
C TYR A 56 -8.21 -4.16 6.89
N LEU A 57 -7.70 -3.06 7.43
CA LEU A 57 -8.17 -2.54 8.72
C LEU A 57 -9.65 -2.11 8.67
N ASP A 58 -10.08 -1.50 7.58
CA ASP A 58 -11.48 -1.11 7.39
C ASP A 58 -12.40 -2.35 7.26
N ALA A 59 -11.94 -3.43 6.62
CA ALA A 59 -12.67 -4.69 6.55
C ALA A 59 -12.79 -5.37 7.92
N MET A 60 -11.72 -5.35 8.74
CA MET A 60 -11.75 -5.89 10.11
C MET A 60 -12.81 -5.19 10.97
N ARG A 61 -12.87 -3.85 10.93
CA ARG A 61 -13.91 -3.08 11.63
C ARG A 61 -15.32 -3.39 11.12
N ALA A 62 -15.47 -3.46 9.79
CA ALA A 62 -16.76 -3.73 9.19
C ALA A 62 -17.29 -5.11 9.59
N MET A 63 -16.40 -6.11 9.64
CA MET A 63 -16.72 -7.47 10.07
C MET A 63 -17.18 -7.50 11.53
N THR A 64 -16.43 -6.91 12.47
CA THR A 64 -16.83 -6.95 13.89
C THR A 64 -18.12 -6.17 14.14
N SER A 65 -18.28 -5.00 13.50
CA SER A 65 -19.53 -4.24 13.56
C SER A 65 -20.73 -5.02 12.99
N ALA A 66 -20.53 -5.81 11.91
CA ALA A 66 -21.57 -6.67 11.37
C ALA A 66 -21.90 -7.83 12.33
N GLN A 67 -20.88 -8.41 12.95
CA GLN A 67 -21.05 -9.45 13.95
C GLN A 67 -21.83 -8.95 15.18
N SER A 68 -21.56 -7.74 15.68
CA SER A 68 -22.31 -7.13 16.79
C SER A 68 -23.78 -6.97 16.47
N ARG A 69 -24.14 -6.44 15.29
CA ARG A 69 -25.56 -6.32 14.88
C ARG A 69 -26.27 -7.66 14.78
N LEU A 70 -25.57 -8.69 14.29
CA LEU A 70 -26.10 -10.05 14.25
C LEU A 70 -26.37 -10.56 15.68
N ALA A 71 -25.42 -10.35 16.58
CA ALA A 71 -25.54 -10.78 17.96
C ALA A 71 -26.66 -10.06 18.71
N GLU A 72 -26.83 -8.74 18.52
CA GLU A 72 -27.97 -7.98 19.05
C GLU A 72 -29.31 -8.54 18.57
N THR A 73 -29.42 -8.87 17.29
CA THR A 73 -30.66 -9.42 16.72
C THR A 73 -30.98 -10.80 17.31
N ILE A 74 -29.98 -11.68 17.42
CA ILE A 74 -30.13 -13.02 18.01
C ILE A 74 -30.53 -12.93 19.48
N ASP A 75 -29.89 -12.05 20.23
CA ASP A 75 -30.17 -11.75 21.65
C ASP A 75 -31.63 -11.38 21.89
N VAL A 76 -32.15 -10.44 21.09
CA VAL A 76 -33.56 -10.02 21.16
C VAL A 76 -34.50 -11.16 20.76
N PHE A 77 -34.18 -11.89 19.69
CA PHE A 77 -35.03 -12.97 19.18
C PHE A 77 -35.22 -14.09 20.21
N TYR A 78 -34.13 -14.61 20.76
CA TYR A 78 -34.20 -15.69 21.76
C TYR A 78 -34.65 -15.21 23.13
N GLY A 79 -34.36 -13.95 23.50
CA GLY A 79 -34.80 -13.36 24.77
C GLY A 79 -36.31 -13.04 24.83
N ALA A 80 -36.94 -12.75 23.68
CA ALA A 80 -38.35 -12.34 23.64
C ALA A 80 -39.35 -13.44 24.04
N ALA A 81 -38.98 -14.72 23.87
CA ALA A 81 -39.85 -15.86 24.17
C ALA A 81 -39.80 -16.28 25.64
N ASP A 82 -38.59 -16.44 26.19
CA ASP A 82 -38.32 -16.70 27.61
C ASP A 82 -36.84 -16.41 27.90
N HIS A 83 -36.59 -15.41 28.75
CA HIS A 83 -35.24 -14.99 29.16
C HIS A 83 -34.45 -16.06 29.90
N ASN A 84 -35.11 -17.08 30.46
CA ASN A 84 -34.45 -18.17 31.19
C ASN A 84 -34.25 -19.44 30.35
N SER A 85 -34.65 -19.43 29.08
CA SER A 85 -34.42 -20.57 28.18
C SER A 85 -32.94 -20.77 27.90
N GLU A 86 -32.54 -22.01 27.63
CA GLU A 86 -31.15 -22.34 27.23
C GLU A 86 -30.71 -21.55 25.99
N GLY A 87 -31.61 -21.38 25.03
CA GLY A 87 -31.37 -20.55 23.84
C GLY A 87 -31.14 -19.07 24.16
N ALA A 88 -31.91 -18.49 25.10
CA ALA A 88 -31.69 -17.11 25.54
C ALA A 88 -30.34 -16.96 26.28
N MET A 89 -29.95 -17.93 27.10
CA MET A 89 -28.63 -17.92 27.77
C MET A 89 -27.48 -18.00 26.76
N ALA A 90 -27.59 -18.89 25.76
CA ALA A 90 -26.60 -19.01 24.69
C ALA A 90 -26.51 -17.72 23.84
N ALA A 91 -27.64 -17.11 23.49
CA ALA A 91 -27.71 -15.86 22.75
C ALA A 91 -27.07 -14.69 23.51
N HIS A 92 -27.38 -14.54 24.80
CA HIS A 92 -26.76 -13.55 25.68
C HIS A 92 -25.24 -13.76 25.81
N ALA A 93 -24.79 -15.01 25.95
CA ALA A 93 -23.37 -15.33 26.01
C ALA A 93 -22.64 -15.02 24.70
N TYR A 94 -23.27 -15.32 23.55
CA TYR A 94 -22.75 -14.98 22.23
C TYR A 94 -22.59 -13.46 22.06
N LYS A 95 -23.62 -12.69 22.38
CA LYS A 95 -23.57 -11.22 22.31
C LYS A 95 -22.44 -10.66 23.15
N ARG A 96 -22.30 -11.10 24.40
CA ARG A 96 -21.20 -10.67 25.26
C ARG A 96 -19.83 -11.01 24.66
N ALA A 97 -19.67 -12.20 24.10
CA ALA A 97 -18.41 -12.60 23.46
C ALA A 97 -18.08 -11.71 22.25
N VAL A 98 -19.08 -11.36 21.44
CA VAL A 98 -18.93 -10.47 20.28
C VAL A 98 -18.63 -9.03 20.69
N ASP A 99 -19.30 -8.49 21.71
CA ASP A 99 -19.05 -7.14 22.22
C ASP A 99 -17.63 -7.00 22.79
N ASP A 100 -17.16 -8.03 23.50
CA ASP A 100 -15.77 -8.13 23.95
C ASP A 100 -14.79 -8.14 22.78
N LEU A 101 -15.07 -8.91 21.72
CA LEU A 101 -14.24 -8.97 20.51
C LEU A 101 -14.18 -7.65 19.76
N ASP A 102 -15.32 -6.98 19.56
CA ASP A 102 -15.39 -5.67 18.89
C ASP A 102 -14.60 -4.61 19.67
N THR A 103 -14.76 -4.60 21.01
CA THR A 103 -13.98 -3.74 21.91
C THR A 103 -12.48 -4.04 21.82
N GLY A 104 -12.12 -5.33 21.77
CA GLY A 104 -10.75 -5.80 21.61
C GLY A 104 -10.13 -5.33 20.29
N VAL A 105 -10.86 -5.42 19.17
CA VAL A 105 -10.40 -4.91 17.87
C VAL A 105 -10.06 -3.44 17.92
N GLY A 106 -10.89 -2.61 18.55
CA GLY A 106 -10.61 -1.18 18.65
C GLY A 106 -9.31 -0.86 19.40
N ARG A 107 -9.00 -1.58 20.48
CA ARG A 107 -7.85 -1.27 21.36
C ARG A 107 -6.59 -2.02 20.97
N GLU A 108 -6.71 -3.27 20.57
CA GLU A 108 -5.60 -4.23 20.48
C GLU A 108 -5.20 -4.55 19.04
N LEU A 109 -6.09 -4.25 18.07
CA LEU A 109 -5.78 -4.37 16.64
C LEU A 109 -5.65 -3.00 15.98
N ASP A 110 -6.67 -2.13 16.08
CA ASP A 110 -6.77 -0.92 15.27
C ASP A 110 -5.63 0.09 15.52
N ALA A 111 -5.49 0.56 16.77
CA ALA A 111 -4.46 1.53 17.10
C ALA A 111 -3.03 0.96 16.89
N PRO A 112 -2.70 -0.26 17.36
CA PRO A 112 -1.41 -0.87 17.09
C PRO A 112 -1.13 -1.06 15.59
N TYR A 113 -2.11 -1.49 14.80
CA TYR A 113 -1.93 -1.69 13.35
C TYR A 113 -1.65 -0.38 12.63
N ARG A 114 -2.35 0.70 12.98
CA ARG A 114 -2.07 2.03 12.44
C ARG A 114 -0.64 2.46 12.72
N THR A 115 -0.19 2.34 13.97
CA THR A 115 1.15 2.80 14.37
C THR A 115 2.27 1.92 13.85
N THR A 116 2.09 0.60 13.82
CA THR A 116 3.17 -0.34 13.47
C THR A 116 3.21 -0.71 12.00
N VAL A 117 2.11 -0.52 11.24
CA VAL A 117 2.04 -0.87 9.81
C VAL A 117 1.75 0.36 8.95
N MET A 118 0.64 1.06 9.20
CA MET A 118 0.22 2.15 8.31
C MET A 118 1.12 3.38 8.39
N GLU A 119 1.56 3.77 9.59
CA GLU A 119 2.44 4.92 9.77
C GLU A 119 3.82 4.73 9.11
N PRO A 120 4.54 3.60 9.27
CA PRO A 120 5.77 3.33 8.53
C PRO A 120 5.58 3.38 7.02
N LEU A 121 4.51 2.74 6.50
CA LEU A 121 4.16 2.82 5.08
C LEU A 121 3.90 4.27 4.65
N GLY A 122 3.18 5.05 5.45
CA GLY A 122 2.93 6.47 5.19
C GLY A 122 4.22 7.29 5.16
N LYS A 123 5.14 7.05 6.10
CA LYS A 123 6.45 7.71 6.15
C LYS A 123 7.29 7.40 4.92
N MET A 124 7.39 6.13 4.51
CA MET A 124 8.10 5.74 3.28
C MET A 124 7.48 6.42 2.06
N ASN A 125 6.15 6.38 1.95
CA ASN A 125 5.42 7.01 0.85
C ASN A 125 5.62 8.53 0.76
N ALA A 126 5.84 9.20 1.90
CA ALA A 126 6.11 10.64 1.94
C ALA A 126 7.49 11.02 1.38
N TYR A 127 8.44 10.09 1.27
CA TYR A 127 9.75 10.36 0.64
C TYR A 127 9.70 10.33 -0.88
N PHE A 128 8.83 9.52 -1.49
CA PHE A 128 8.80 9.38 -2.95
C PHE A 128 8.57 10.69 -3.72
N PRO A 129 7.69 11.63 -3.30
CA PRO A 129 7.56 12.92 -3.95
C PRO A 129 8.87 13.73 -4.01
N VAL A 130 9.68 13.66 -2.95
CA VAL A 130 10.99 14.34 -2.89
C VAL A 130 11.95 13.69 -3.89
N VAL A 131 12.09 12.36 -3.85
CA VAL A 131 12.95 11.62 -4.79
C VAL A 131 12.52 11.85 -6.25
N ASN A 132 11.21 11.89 -6.51
CA ASN A 132 10.64 12.20 -7.81
C ASN A 132 10.99 13.62 -8.29
N GLU A 133 11.08 14.59 -7.39
CA GLU A 133 11.53 15.94 -7.71
C GLU A 133 13.01 15.95 -8.13
N HIS A 134 13.87 15.19 -7.43
CA HIS A 134 15.28 15.03 -7.78
C HIS A 134 15.46 14.37 -9.15
N ILE A 135 14.71 13.29 -9.43
CA ILE A 135 14.65 12.65 -10.75
C ILE A 135 14.19 13.63 -11.83
N SER A 136 13.12 14.40 -11.56
CA SER A 136 12.62 15.43 -12.49
C SER A 136 13.67 16.51 -12.76
N LYS A 137 14.42 16.92 -11.73
CA LYS A 137 15.49 17.91 -11.84
C LYS A 137 16.64 17.36 -12.68
N ARG A 138 17.09 16.12 -12.45
CA ARG A 138 18.10 15.43 -13.26
C ARG A 138 17.68 15.35 -14.73
N ASN A 139 16.45 14.92 -15.02
CA ASN A 139 15.92 14.85 -16.39
C ASN A 139 15.87 16.22 -17.09
N LYS A 140 15.51 17.29 -16.35
CA LYS A 140 15.58 18.67 -16.86
C LYS A 140 17.01 19.11 -17.16
N LYS A 141 17.99 18.67 -16.37
CA LYS A 141 19.42 19.00 -16.57
C LYS A 141 20.06 18.22 -17.71
N LEU A 142 19.62 16.99 -17.95
CA LEU A 142 19.99 16.23 -19.14
C LEU A 142 19.57 16.96 -20.43
N LEU A 143 18.37 17.54 -20.46
CA LEU A 143 17.92 18.35 -21.60
C LEU A 143 18.73 19.63 -21.77
N ASP A 144 19.10 20.30 -20.66
CA ASP A 144 19.97 21.49 -20.71
C ASP A 144 21.36 21.12 -21.29
N TYR A 145 21.93 19.99 -20.85
CA TYR A 145 23.20 19.45 -21.34
C TYR A 145 23.15 19.08 -22.83
N ASP A 146 22.14 18.31 -23.27
CA ASP A 146 22.00 17.92 -24.68
C ASP A 146 21.82 19.14 -25.61
N SER A 147 21.12 20.17 -25.13
CA SER A 147 20.95 21.44 -25.85
C SER A 147 22.27 22.21 -25.97
N ALA A 148 23.04 22.32 -24.88
CA ALA A 148 24.34 22.98 -24.87
C ALA A 148 25.36 22.25 -25.76
N ARG A 149 25.39 20.90 -25.70
CA ARG A 149 26.21 20.04 -26.57
C ARG A 149 25.88 20.27 -28.05
N SER A 150 24.59 20.28 -28.40
CA SER A 150 24.14 20.56 -29.76
C SER A 150 24.55 21.96 -30.25
N LYS A 151 24.43 23.00 -29.41
CA LYS A 151 24.86 24.36 -29.73
C LYS A 151 26.37 24.44 -29.96
N MET A 152 27.17 23.83 -29.08
CA MET A 152 28.63 23.75 -29.20
C MET A 152 29.04 23.03 -30.49
N ASN A 153 28.49 21.85 -30.76
CA ASN A 153 28.78 21.06 -31.97
C ASN A 153 28.46 21.84 -33.25
N LYS A 154 27.36 22.60 -33.27
CA LYS A 154 27.02 23.47 -34.42
C LYS A 154 28.04 24.58 -34.65
N LEU A 155 28.56 25.19 -33.59
CA LEU A 155 29.60 26.23 -33.69
C LEU A 155 30.97 25.66 -34.07
N ILE A 156 31.26 24.41 -33.70
CA ILE A 156 32.46 23.70 -34.16
C ILE A 156 32.34 23.38 -35.65
N ALA A 157 31.21 22.81 -36.08
CA ALA A 157 30.98 22.45 -37.48
C ALA A 157 30.88 23.67 -38.41
N LYS A 158 30.36 24.79 -37.90
CA LYS A 158 30.29 26.07 -38.62
C LYS A 158 30.81 27.19 -37.71
N PRO A 159 32.13 27.48 -37.75
CA PRO A 159 32.74 28.54 -36.95
C PRO A 159 32.08 29.90 -37.18
N SER A 160 31.87 30.66 -36.10
CA SER A 160 31.37 32.03 -36.18
C SER A 160 32.52 33.01 -36.41
N GLU A 161 32.23 34.12 -37.10
CA GLU A 161 33.14 35.27 -37.21
C GLU A 161 33.44 35.95 -35.86
N ASP A 162 32.56 35.78 -34.86
CA ASP A 162 32.77 36.27 -33.49
C ASP A 162 33.56 35.22 -32.68
N PRO A 163 34.84 35.50 -32.36
CA PRO A 163 35.72 34.53 -31.68
C PRO A 163 35.26 34.25 -30.24
N THR A 164 34.34 35.04 -29.67
CA THR A 164 33.86 34.83 -28.30
C THR A 164 32.73 33.81 -28.21
N LYS A 165 32.05 33.48 -29.33
CA LYS A 165 30.87 32.59 -29.30
C LYS A 165 31.22 31.13 -28.98
N LEU A 166 32.29 30.61 -29.57
CA LEU A 166 32.70 29.23 -29.32
C LEU A 166 33.16 29.03 -27.87
N PRO A 167 34.06 29.87 -27.30
CA PRO A 167 34.41 29.79 -25.87
C PRO A 167 33.22 29.90 -24.93
N LYS A 168 32.25 30.78 -25.22
CA LYS A 168 31.02 30.90 -24.41
C LYS A 168 30.16 29.64 -24.48
N ALA A 169 29.99 29.06 -25.68
CA ALA A 169 29.23 27.82 -25.83
C ALA A 169 29.91 26.63 -25.18
N GLN A 170 31.25 26.58 -25.19
CA GLN A 170 32.05 25.59 -24.46
C GLN A 170 31.80 25.70 -22.95
N GLN A 171 31.91 26.91 -22.39
CA GLN A 171 31.63 27.13 -20.97
C GLN A 171 30.18 26.73 -20.60
N GLU A 172 29.19 27.13 -21.40
CA GLU A 172 27.79 26.73 -21.17
C GLU A 172 27.59 25.21 -21.22
N HIS A 173 28.32 24.50 -22.09
CA HIS A 173 28.31 23.05 -22.17
C HIS A 173 28.92 22.42 -20.92
N ASP A 174 30.09 22.90 -20.50
CA ASP A 174 30.83 22.34 -19.36
C ASP A 174 30.05 22.55 -18.05
N ASP A 175 29.48 23.76 -17.84
CA ASP A 175 28.61 24.06 -16.70
C ASP A 175 27.35 23.17 -16.68
N ALA A 176 26.74 22.94 -17.86
CA ALA A 176 25.54 22.11 -17.95
C ALA A 176 25.86 20.63 -17.70
N LYS A 177 27.02 20.17 -18.16
CA LYS A 177 27.52 18.81 -17.95
C LYS A 177 27.79 18.54 -16.48
N GLU A 178 28.55 19.42 -15.81
CA GLU A 178 28.89 19.27 -14.38
C GLU A 178 27.63 19.13 -13.51
N VAL A 179 26.63 19.99 -13.73
CA VAL A 179 25.37 19.96 -12.96
C VAL A 179 24.55 18.71 -13.26
N PHE A 180 24.55 18.23 -14.52
CA PHE A 180 23.88 16.98 -14.88
C PHE A 180 24.57 15.77 -14.25
N ASP A 181 25.89 15.64 -14.43
CA ASP A 181 26.68 14.50 -13.96
C ASP A 181 26.56 14.36 -12.43
N MET A 182 26.70 15.46 -11.68
CA MET A 182 26.52 15.46 -10.22
C MET A 182 25.16 14.89 -9.78
N LEU A 183 24.06 15.33 -10.41
CA LEU A 183 22.72 14.82 -10.07
C LEU A 183 22.54 13.37 -10.51
N ASN A 184 23.18 12.98 -11.61
CA ASN A 184 23.09 11.65 -12.18
C ASN A 184 23.79 10.62 -11.29
N GLU A 185 25.05 10.89 -10.95
CA GLU A 185 25.86 10.06 -10.06
C GLU A 185 25.21 9.91 -8.69
N GLN A 186 24.66 11.01 -8.15
CA GLN A 186 23.91 10.97 -6.90
C GLN A 186 22.72 9.99 -6.97
N LEU A 187 21.88 10.10 -8.01
CA LEU A 187 20.71 9.24 -8.13
C LEU A 187 21.07 7.77 -8.40
N ILE A 188 22.09 7.52 -9.22
CA ILE A 188 22.59 6.15 -9.47
C ILE A 188 23.11 5.52 -8.18
N ALA A 189 23.75 6.30 -7.29
CA ALA A 189 24.23 5.80 -6.02
C ALA A 189 23.12 5.62 -4.98
N GLU A 190 22.18 6.57 -4.87
CA GLU A 190 21.21 6.63 -3.76
C GLU A 190 19.95 5.79 -4.00
N LEU A 191 19.47 5.66 -5.25
CA LEU A 191 18.24 4.89 -5.54
C LEU A 191 18.35 3.40 -5.13
N PRO A 192 19.46 2.69 -5.42
CA PRO A 192 19.64 1.31 -4.95
C PRO A 192 19.68 1.21 -3.42
N GLN A 193 20.34 2.16 -2.75
CA GLN A 193 20.42 2.18 -1.28
C GLN A 193 19.03 2.35 -0.65
N LEU A 194 18.21 3.26 -1.19
CA LEU A 194 16.84 3.45 -0.74
C LEU A 194 16.03 2.16 -0.92
N LEU A 195 16.21 1.48 -2.06
CA LEU A 195 15.55 0.22 -2.33
C LEU A 195 15.97 -0.86 -1.33
N ASP A 196 17.26 -1.01 -1.04
CA ASP A 196 17.78 -2.03 -0.12
C ASP A 196 17.31 -1.81 1.33
N LEU A 197 17.20 -0.55 1.76
CA LEU A 197 16.69 -0.20 3.09
C LEU A 197 15.23 -0.60 3.33
N ARG A 198 14.45 -0.91 2.28
CA ARG A 198 13.04 -1.29 2.43
C ARG A 198 12.84 -2.51 3.34
N ILE A 199 13.74 -3.49 3.27
CA ILE A 199 13.63 -4.74 4.03
C ILE A 199 13.75 -4.46 5.53
N PRO A 200 14.89 -3.97 6.04
CA PRO A 200 15.03 -3.70 7.47
C PRO A 200 14.05 -2.63 7.99
N PHE A 201 13.57 -1.74 7.11
CA PHE A 201 12.55 -0.76 7.46
C PHE A 201 11.16 -1.39 7.67
N PHE A 202 10.77 -2.36 6.84
CA PHE A 202 9.43 -2.98 6.89
C PHE A 202 9.37 -4.31 7.63
N ASP A 203 10.49 -4.98 7.91
CA ASP A 203 10.53 -6.25 8.64
C ASP A 203 9.77 -6.18 9.99
N PRO A 204 9.96 -5.14 10.84
CA PRO A 204 9.20 -5.02 12.08
C PRO A 204 7.70 -4.82 11.85
N SER A 205 7.33 -4.08 10.79
CA SER A 205 5.92 -3.87 10.42
C SER A 205 5.26 -5.17 9.95
N PHE A 206 5.99 -5.97 9.16
CA PHE A 206 5.52 -7.27 8.68
C PHE A 206 5.33 -8.25 9.85
N GLU A 207 6.32 -8.33 10.75
CA GLU A 207 6.21 -9.17 11.95
C GLU A 207 5.04 -8.73 12.84
N ALA A 208 4.90 -7.43 13.10
CA ALA A 208 3.81 -6.90 13.91
C ALA A 208 2.45 -7.23 13.29
N MET A 209 2.32 -7.09 11.96
CA MET A 209 1.10 -7.44 11.23
C MET A 209 0.68 -8.89 11.45
N ILE A 210 1.60 -9.84 11.28
CA ILE A 210 1.32 -11.27 11.48
C ILE A 210 0.95 -11.55 12.94
N ARG A 211 1.68 -10.99 13.90
CA ARG A 211 1.39 -11.18 15.33
C ARG A 211 0.01 -10.67 15.72
N MET A 212 -0.39 -9.50 15.21
CA MET A 212 -1.72 -8.96 15.43
C MET A 212 -2.83 -9.82 14.81
N GLN A 213 -2.59 -10.37 13.61
CA GLN A 213 -3.52 -11.29 12.96
C GLN A 213 -3.69 -12.61 13.74
N CYS A 214 -2.59 -13.20 14.20
CA CYS A 214 -2.63 -14.41 15.03
C CYS A 214 -3.39 -14.16 16.33
N LYS A 215 -3.07 -13.06 17.02
CA LYS A 215 -3.73 -12.70 18.28
C LYS A 215 -5.24 -12.50 18.08
N PHE A 216 -5.64 -11.78 17.02
CA PHE A 216 -7.06 -11.61 16.71
C PHE A 216 -7.78 -12.95 16.48
N ALA A 217 -7.15 -13.87 15.74
CA ALA A 217 -7.73 -15.19 15.49
C ALA A 217 -7.84 -16.04 16.77
N GLU A 218 -6.81 -16.01 17.62
CA GLU A 218 -6.77 -16.69 18.91
C GLU A 218 -7.88 -16.18 19.84
N GLU A 219 -8.00 -14.86 20.01
CA GLU A 219 -9.07 -14.25 20.81
C GLU A 219 -10.45 -14.58 20.26
N GLY A 220 -10.63 -14.54 18.94
CA GLY A 220 -11.86 -14.95 18.28
C GLY A 220 -12.26 -16.38 18.64
N TYR A 221 -11.30 -17.31 18.55
CA TYR A 221 -11.50 -18.71 18.91
C TYR A 221 -11.84 -18.88 20.40
N GLU A 222 -11.11 -18.23 21.30
CA GLU A 222 -11.36 -18.34 22.75
C GLU A 222 -12.73 -17.80 23.14
N LYS A 223 -13.09 -16.62 22.64
CA LYS A 223 -14.35 -15.94 22.97
C LYS A 223 -15.55 -16.70 22.44
N LEU A 224 -15.52 -17.12 21.17
CA LEU A 224 -16.61 -17.87 20.54
C LEU A 224 -16.65 -19.32 21.01
N GLY A 225 -15.51 -19.97 21.22
CA GLY A 225 -15.42 -21.31 21.81
C GLY A 225 -16.01 -21.35 23.23
N GLY A 226 -15.89 -20.25 23.98
CA GLY A 226 -16.57 -20.08 25.26
C GLY A 226 -18.09 -20.11 25.18
N VAL A 227 -18.71 -19.77 24.05
CA VAL A 227 -20.16 -19.84 23.86
C VAL A 227 -20.64 -21.29 23.72
N GLN A 228 -19.78 -22.18 23.23
CA GLN A 228 -20.15 -23.58 22.99
C GLN A 228 -20.60 -24.33 24.25
N ARG A 229 -20.20 -23.86 25.44
CA ARG A 229 -20.65 -24.45 26.72
C ARG A 229 -22.15 -24.34 26.97
N TYR A 230 -22.85 -23.48 26.22
CA TYR A 230 -24.30 -23.28 26.32
C TYR A 230 -25.07 -24.11 25.30
N PHE A 231 -24.39 -24.90 24.46
CA PHE A 231 -25.02 -25.88 23.57
C PHE A 231 -25.01 -27.27 24.22
N ALA A 232 -25.84 -28.17 23.69
CA ALA A 232 -25.96 -29.54 24.22
C ALA A 232 -24.60 -30.28 24.23
N ASP A 233 -24.38 -31.09 25.25
CA ASP A 233 -23.07 -31.72 25.54
C ASP A 233 -22.54 -32.58 24.38
N ASN A 234 -23.43 -33.24 23.63
CA ASN A 234 -23.07 -34.06 22.47
C ASN A 234 -22.45 -33.25 21.32
N VAL A 235 -22.79 -31.97 21.17
CA VAL A 235 -22.25 -31.09 20.12
C VAL A 235 -20.75 -30.90 20.28
N ARG A 236 -20.26 -30.88 21.53
CA ARG A 236 -18.82 -30.75 21.84
C ARG A 236 -18.04 -32.02 21.51
N ASP A 237 -18.58 -33.18 21.88
CA ASP A 237 -17.96 -34.47 21.61
C ASP A 237 -17.94 -34.77 20.10
N ASP A 238 -19.00 -34.42 19.39
CA ASP A 238 -19.13 -34.61 17.95
C ASP A 238 -18.23 -33.63 17.15
N TYR A 239 -18.04 -32.40 17.63
CA TYR A 239 -17.04 -31.46 17.09
C TYR A 239 -15.61 -32.02 17.25
N ALA A 240 -15.27 -32.51 18.44
CA ALA A 240 -13.96 -33.11 18.71
C ALA A 240 -13.71 -34.39 17.90
N ALA A 241 -14.77 -35.13 17.56
CA ALA A 241 -14.74 -36.32 16.73
C ALA A 241 -14.76 -36.05 15.21
N GLY A 242 -14.85 -34.77 14.78
CA GLY A 242 -14.84 -34.39 13.36
C GLY A 242 -16.14 -34.70 12.60
N GLN A 243 -17.26 -34.83 13.31
CA GLN A 243 -18.57 -35.22 12.73
C GLN A 243 -19.40 -34.04 12.22
N LEU A 244 -18.78 -32.86 12.11
CA LEU A 244 -19.42 -31.58 11.79
C LEU A 244 -20.20 -31.60 10.48
N ASP A 245 -19.65 -32.18 9.42
CA ASP A 245 -20.28 -32.21 8.09
C ASP A 245 -21.58 -33.03 8.09
N ALA A 246 -21.60 -34.19 8.78
CA ALA A 246 -22.79 -35.02 8.90
C ALA A 246 -23.89 -34.36 9.74
N GLN A 247 -23.50 -33.59 10.77
CA GLN A 247 -24.45 -32.81 11.57
C GLN A 247 -25.04 -31.63 10.79
N VAL A 248 -24.23 -30.92 9.98
CA VAL A 248 -24.74 -29.84 9.12
C VAL A 248 -25.78 -30.38 8.15
N GLU A 249 -25.55 -31.55 7.54
CA GLU A 249 -26.55 -32.21 6.69
C GLU A 249 -27.83 -32.59 7.46
N GLY A 250 -27.69 -33.11 8.68
CA GLY A 250 -28.82 -33.44 9.56
C GLY A 250 -29.66 -32.21 9.95
N VAL A 251 -29.01 -31.13 10.40
CA VAL A 251 -29.69 -29.87 10.73
C VAL A 251 -30.37 -29.26 9.50
N LEU A 252 -29.73 -29.30 8.33
CA LEU A 252 -30.34 -28.86 7.07
C LEU A 252 -31.58 -29.69 6.72
N GLN A 253 -31.60 -30.97 7.05
CA GLN A 253 -32.75 -31.85 6.86
C GLN A 253 -33.87 -31.53 7.86
N GLU A 254 -33.57 -31.33 9.13
CA GLU A 254 -34.54 -30.87 10.14
C GLU A 254 -35.12 -29.50 9.77
N MET A 255 -34.30 -28.56 9.27
CA MET A 255 -34.76 -27.27 8.77
C MET A 255 -35.72 -27.40 7.60
N LYS A 256 -35.51 -28.37 6.70
CA LYS A 256 -36.47 -28.67 5.61
C LYS A 256 -37.78 -29.20 6.16
N GLU A 257 -37.75 -30.04 7.20
CA GLU A 257 -38.95 -30.59 7.84
C GLU A 257 -39.72 -29.54 8.63
N LEU A 258 -39.02 -28.54 9.19
CA LEU A 258 -39.58 -27.38 9.88
C LEU A 258 -40.09 -26.28 8.92
N THR A 259 -40.08 -26.50 7.60
CA THR A 259 -40.61 -25.53 6.63
C THR A 259 -42.13 -25.45 6.79
N ILE A 260 -42.60 -24.45 7.56
CA ILE A 260 -44.03 -24.25 7.91
C ILE A 260 -44.92 -23.97 6.67
N CYS A 261 -44.33 -23.64 5.52
CA CYS A 261 -45.05 -23.53 4.25
C CYS A 261 -44.65 -24.69 3.33
N GLY A 262 -45.52 -25.69 3.23
CA GLY A 262 -45.39 -26.75 2.22
C GLY A 262 -45.41 -26.15 0.81
N ALA A 263 -44.23 -25.97 0.24
CA ALA A 263 -44.05 -25.71 -1.18
C ALA A 263 -43.23 -26.87 -1.75
N SER A 264 -43.93 -27.98 -2.01
CA SER A 264 -43.57 -28.97 -3.01
C SER A 264 -43.87 -28.43 -4.40
#